data_AF-A0A9P5S293-F1
#
_entry.id   AF-A0A9P5S293-F1
#
_cell.length_a   1.000
_cell.length_b   1.000
_cell.length_c   1.000
_cell.angle_alpha   90.00
_cell.angle_beta   90.00
_cell.angle_gamma   90.00
#
_symmetry.space_group_name_H-M   'P 1'
#
loop_
_entity.id
_entity.type
_entity.pdbx_description
1 polymer ?
#
loop_
_entity_poly.entity_id
_entity_poly.type
_entity_poly.pdbx_seq_one_letter_code
_entity_poly.pdbx_strand_id
1 'polypeptide(L)'
;MSTKNSAETVLVTGGCGYVGSHTVLSLLESGYKVVVLDNLCNTTESGTTAATPEALKRIQTIVGTTEPIPFYPVDIVDRASLVMIFQAHPEISSVIHCAGLKAVGESGRRPLDYYNVNISGTLNLLQVMEDFDVRRMVFSSSATVYGDPPKIPIPETSPIIASMSTYGRTKVFLEHILRDLCVASEIKQKEYEQEQRRLGAKIIKDYRWSALLLRYFNPVGAHSSGLIGESPFGTPANLTPFLAQVAVGNLEKLSVYGNDYPTKDGTCIRDYLHVVDCANGHVAALQKIEREEACNNYECKAYNLGAGIGYSVLEVIRAFSKAVGRDLPYVIVPRRSGDVPNLTSDASLANKELNWKAERSLDDMCVDLWRWQSQNPRGYSSQA
;
A
#
# COMPACT_ATOMS: atom_id res chain seq x y z
N MET A 1 -14.59 -17.94 -28.28
CA MET A 1 -14.72 -16.47 -28.36
C MET A 1 -15.03 -16.00 -26.95
N SER A 2 -14.04 -15.45 -26.26
CA SER A 2 -14.14 -14.99 -24.87
C SER A 2 -15.10 -13.79 -24.81
N THR A 3 -16.23 -13.97 -24.14
CA THR A 3 -17.09 -12.87 -23.71
C THR A 3 -16.24 -11.96 -22.83
N LYS A 4 -16.01 -10.71 -23.26
CA LYS A 4 -15.46 -9.67 -22.39
C LYS A 4 -16.29 -9.65 -21.11
N ASN A 5 -15.72 -10.15 -20.00
CA ASN A 5 -16.32 -9.99 -18.68
C ASN A 5 -16.61 -8.50 -18.49
N SER A 6 -17.78 -8.17 -17.95
CA SER A 6 -18.03 -6.83 -17.43
C SER A 6 -16.87 -6.45 -16.51
N ALA A 7 -16.28 -5.27 -16.68
CA ALA A 7 -15.19 -4.80 -15.83
C ALA A 7 -15.56 -4.97 -14.35
N GLU A 8 -14.77 -5.75 -13.61
CA GLU A 8 -14.96 -5.96 -12.18
C GLU A 8 -14.79 -4.63 -11.43
N THR A 9 -15.57 -4.46 -10.35
CA THR A 9 -15.53 -3.24 -9.54
C THR A 9 -14.78 -3.50 -8.25
N VAL A 10 -13.75 -2.68 -8.01
CA VAL A 10 -12.83 -2.81 -6.89
C VAL A 10 -13.02 -1.64 -5.93
N LEU A 11 -13.23 -1.91 -4.65
CA LEU A 11 -13.17 -0.88 -3.62
C LEU A 11 -11.71 -0.66 -3.20
N VAL A 12 -11.21 0.56 -3.31
CA VAL A 12 -9.89 0.96 -2.81
C VAL A 12 -10.05 1.88 -1.60
N THR A 13 -9.77 1.34 -0.42
CA THR A 13 -9.74 2.15 0.81
C THR A 13 -8.39 2.87 0.92
N GLY A 14 -8.37 4.12 1.37
CA GLY A 14 -7.14 4.92 1.41
C GLY A 14 -6.65 5.29 -0.01
N GLY A 15 -7.57 5.31 -0.98
CA GLY A 15 -7.26 5.46 -2.41
C GLY A 15 -6.82 6.86 -2.81
N CYS A 16 -6.87 7.84 -1.90
CA CYS A 16 -6.30 9.18 -2.13
C CYS A 16 -4.89 9.32 -1.51
N GLY A 17 -4.43 8.31 -0.76
CA GLY A 17 -3.07 8.23 -0.26
C GLY A 17 -2.03 7.99 -1.35
N TYR A 18 -0.75 7.98 -0.97
CA TYR A 18 0.36 7.85 -1.91
C TYR A 18 0.32 6.55 -2.75
N VAL A 19 0.37 5.38 -2.11
CA VAL A 19 0.27 4.09 -2.83
C VAL A 19 -1.13 3.89 -3.39
N GLY A 20 -2.17 4.22 -2.61
CA GLY A 20 -3.57 4.04 -3.00
C GLY A 20 -3.91 4.75 -4.31
N SER A 21 -3.52 6.02 -4.49
CA SER A 21 -3.78 6.78 -5.72
C SER A 21 -3.10 6.19 -6.95
N HIS A 22 -1.86 5.71 -6.82
CA HIS A 22 -1.16 5.01 -7.91
C HIS A 22 -1.84 3.67 -8.22
N THR A 23 -2.33 2.95 -7.20
CA THR A 23 -3.10 1.73 -7.40
C THR A 23 -4.44 1.99 -8.09
N VAL A 24 -5.15 3.07 -7.74
CA VAL A 24 -6.38 3.50 -8.45
C VAL A 24 -6.07 3.75 -9.92
N LEU A 25 -5.00 4.48 -10.24
CA LEU A 25 -4.56 4.69 -11.62
C LEU A 25 -4.28 3.38 -12.35
N SER A 26 -3.42 2.51 -11.79
CA SER A 26 -3.08 1.21 -12.40
C SER A 26 -4.30 0.31 -12.62
N LEU A 27 -5.29 0.34 -11.72
CA LEU A 27 -6.54 -0.40 -11.88
C LEU A 27 -7.36 0.12 -13.06
N LEU A 28 -7.53 1.45 -13.18
CA LEU A 28 -8.27 2.08 -14.28
C LEU A 28 -7.59 1.80 -15.63
N GLU A 29 -6.26 1.91 -15.71
CA GLU A 29 -5.49 1.56 -16.91
C GLU A 29 -5.61 0.07 -17.28
N SER A 30 -5.81 -0.79 -16.28
CA SER A 30 -6.04 -2.23 -16.46
C SER A 30 -7.51 -2.58 -16.76
N GLY A 31 -8.39 -1.58 -16.90
CA GLY A 31 -9.78 -1.75 -17.29
C GLY A 31 -10.74 -2.11 -16.15
N TYR A 32 -10.33 -1.99 -14.88
CA TYR A 32 -11.22 -2.15 -13.74
C TYR A 32 -12.08 -0.90 -13.53
N LYS A 33 -13.24 -1.10 -12.88
CA LYS A 33 -13.98 0.00 -12.26
C LYS A 33 -13.51 0.15 -10.83
N VAL A 34 -13.43 1.39 -10.34
CA VAL A 34 -12.88 1.67 -9.01
C VAL A 34 -13.84 2.53 -8.21
N VAL A 35 -14.14 2.10 -7.00
CA VAL A 35 -14.79 2.91 -5.96
C VAL A 35 -13.72 3.27 -4.93
N VAL A 36 -13.62 4.54 -4.55
CA VAL A 36 -12.62 5.01 -3.59
C VAL A 36 -13.30 5.45 -2.29
N LEU A 37 -12.74 5.05 -1.16
CA LEU A 37 -13.01 5.70 0.11
C LEU A 37 -11.72 6.17 0.77
N ASP A 38 -11.74 7.35 1.37
CA ASP A 38 -10.60 7.94 2.08
C ASP A 38 -11.12 9.04 3.03
N ASN A 39 -10.56 9.17 4.23
CA ASN A 39 -10.89 10.26 5.14
C ASN A 39 -9.96 11.49 4.97
N LEU A 40 -9.01 11.42 4.03
CA LEU A 40 -8.05 12.46 3.67
C LEU A 40 -7.10 12.88 4.79
N CYS A 41 -7.04 12.13 5.90
CA CYS A 41 -6.33 12.57 7.12
C CYS A 41 -4.82 12.82 6.92
N ASN A 42 -4.20 12.18 5.92
CA ASN A 42 -2.78 12.28 5.62
C ASN A 42 -2.50 12.80 4.20
N THR A 43 -3.41 13.60 3.64
CA THR A 43 -3.19 14.34 2.40
C THR A 43 -3.11 15.85 2.69
N THR A 44 -2.61 16.63 1.74
CA THR A 44 -2.66 18.11 1.83
C THR A 44 -4.08 18.68 1.79
N GLU A 45 -5.08 17.84 1.56
CA GLU A 45 -6.51 18.17 1.56
C GLU A 45 -7.21 17.75 2.86
N SER A 46 -6.44 17.38 3.89
CA SER A 46 -6.96 17.04 5.22
C SER A 46 -7.83 18.17 5.79
N GLY A 47 -9.05 17.83 6.23
CA GLY A 47 -10.02 18.78 6.77
C GLY A 47 -10.79 19.59 5.72
N THR A 48 -10.62 19.32 4.42
CA THR A 48 -11.39 19.98 3.36
C THR A 48 -12.73 19.25 3.11
N THR A 49 -13.68 19.97 2.50
CA THR A 49 -14.98 19.44 2.04
C THR A 49 -15.00 19.18 0.54
N ALA A 50 -13.82 18.95 -0.07
CA ALA A 50 -13.72 18.76 -1.51
C ALA A 50 -14.56 17.56 -1.96
N ALA A 51 -15.49 17.78 -2.89
CA ALA A 51 -16.33 16.73 -3.45
C ALA A 51 -15.51 15.66 -4.21
N THR A 52 -14.34 16.05 -4.72
CA THR A 52 -13.37 15.14 -5.35
C THR A 52 -11.96 15.60 -4.98
N PRO A 53 -11.17 14.73 -4.32
CA PRO A 53 -9.76 15.01 -4.01
C PRO A 53 -8.95 15.27 -5.27
N GLU A 54 -7.98 16.17 -5.18
CA GLU A 54 -7.14 16.60 -6.30
C GLU A 54 -6.38 15.43 -6.93
N ALA A 55 -5.92 14.47 -6.12
CA ALA A 55 -5.28 13.26 -6.63
C ALA A 55 -6.19 12.49 -7.62
N LEU A 56 -7.50 12.38 -7.33
CA LEU A 56 -8.44 11.68 -8.22
C LEU A 56 -8.72 12.47 -9.50
N LYS A 57 -8.82 13.81 -9.43
CA LYS A 57 -8.96 14.66 -10.63
C LYS A 57 -7.77 14.52 -11.58
N ARG A 58 -6.58 14.46 -11.01
CA ARG A 58 -5.34 14.28 -11.78
C ARG A 58 -5.24 12.87 -12.36
N ILE A 59 -5.71 11.84 -11.65
CA ILE A 59 -5.87 10.49 -12.21
C ILE A 59 -6.84 10.50 -13.41
N GLN A 60 -8.00 11.15 -13.31
CA GLN A 60 -8.93 11.29 -14.43
C GLN A 60 -8.27 11.95 -15.65
N THR A 61 -7.44 12.97 -15.40
CA THR A 61 -6.65 13.64 -16.44
C THR A 61 -5.64 12.69 -17.10
N ILE A 62 -4.93 11.88 -16.31
CA ILE A 62 -3.95 10.90 -16.82
C ILE A 62 -4.65 9.83 -17.66
N VAL A 63 -5.75 9.27 -17.18
CA VAL A 63 -6.52 8.22 -17.88
C VAL A 63 -7.29 8.77 -19.08
N GLY A 64 -7.51 10.09 -19.14
CA GLY A 64 -8.27 10.74 -20.21
C GLY A 64 -9.78 10.47 -20.11
N THR A 65 -10.30 10.25 -18.90
CA THR A 65 -11.73 10.02 -18.65
C THR A 65 -12.41 11.26 -18.06
N THR A 66 -13.62 11.55 -18.52
CA THR A 66 -14.49 12.58 -17.94
C THR A 66 -15.44 12.04 -16.88
N GLU A 67 -15.58 10.71 -16.81
CA GLU A 67 -16.44 10.07 -15.81
C GLU A 67 -15.83 10.24 -14.41
N PRO A 68 -16.62 10.67 -13.41
CA PRO A 68 -16.13 10.80 -12.04
C PRO A 68 -15.75 9.43 -11.49
N ILE A 69 -14.62 9.36 -10.78
CA ILE A 69 -14.28 8.20 -9.96
C ILE A 69 -15.14 8.29 -8.69
N PRO A 70 -16.03 7.32 -8.40
CA PRO A 70 -16.81 7.32 -7.18
C PRO A 70 -15.93 7.47 -5.94
N PHE A 71 -16.22 8.48 -5.12
CA PHE A 71 -15.42 8.83 -3.95
C PHE A 71 -16.30 9.05 -2.73
N TYR A 72 -15.88 8.48 -1.60
CA TYR A 72 -16.54 8.59 -0.31
C TYR A 72 -15.57 9.11 0.76
N PRO A 73 -15.82 10.31 1.33
CA PRO A 73 -15.00 10.89 2.40
C PRO A 73 -15.31 10.24 3.76
N VAL A 74 -14.93 8.98 3.92
CA VAL A 74 -15.36 8.11 5.03
C VAL A 74 -14.15 7.53 5.76
N ASP A 75 -14.26 7.47 7.09
CA ASP A 75 -13.32 6.72 7.92
C ASP A 75 -13.75 5.25 8.03
N ILE A 76 -12.81 4.32 7.89
CA ILE A 76 -13.07 2.88 8.01
C ILE A 76 -13.53 2.46 9.42
N VAL A 77 -13.35 3.31 10.43
CA VAL A 77 -13.93 3.05 11.77
C VAL A 77 -15.44 3.28 11.80
N ASP A 78 -16.02 4.00 10.83
CA ASP A 78 -17.46 4.17 10.68
C ASP A 78 -18.07 3.03 9.87
N ARG A 79 -18.44 1.95 10.57
CA ARG A 79 -19.10 0.78 9.98
C ARG A 79 -20.42 1.14 9.26
N ALA A 80 -21.18 2.11 9.74
CA ALA A 80 -22.46 2.46 9.11
C ALA A 80 -22.25 3.07 7.72
N SER A 81 -21.26 3.96 7.60
CA SER A 81 -20.87 4.51 6.29
C SER A 81 -20.29 3.45 5.36
N LEU A 82 -19.50 2.50 5.86
CA LEU A 82 -19.05 1.36 5.06
C LEU A 82 -20.23 0.55 4.49
N VAL A 83 -21.25 0.24 5.30
CA VAL A 83 -22.46 -0.44 4.83
C VAL A 83 -23.15 0.36 3.71
N MET A 84 -23.29 1.67 3.87
CA MET A 84 -23.91 2.52 2.83
C MET A 84 -23.15 2.47 1.50
N ILE A 85 -21.82 2.40 1.52
CA ILE A 85 -21.00 2.28 0.30
C ILE A 85 -21.27 0.95 -0.41
N PHE A 86 -21.27 -0.17 0.32
CA PHE A 86 -21.55 -1.49 -0.27
C PHE A 86 -23.00 -1.62 -0.76
N GLN A 87 -23.96 -0.93 -0.13
CA GLN A 87 -25.34 -0.84 -0.62
C GLN A 87 -25.45 -0.03 -1.91
N ALA A 88 -24.70 1.07 -2.02
CA ALA A 88 -24.68 1.92 -3.20
C ALA A 88 -23.97 1.25 -4.39
N HIS A 89 -23.04 0.33 -4.10
CA HIS A 89 -22.22 -0.37 -5.07
C HIS A 89 -22.28 -1.90 -4.89
N PRO A 90 -23.45 -2.54 -5.13
CA PRO A 90 -23.59 -3.99 -5.02
C PRO A 90 -22.71 -4.77 -6.03
N GLU A 91 -22.15 -4.08 -7.02
CA GLU A 91 -21.21 -4.62 -8.01
C GLU A 91 -19.76 -4.77 -7.51
N ILE A 92 -19.43 -4.29 -6.30
CA ILE A 92 -18.10 -4.47 -5.71
C ILE A 92 -17.81 -5.96 -5.56
N SER A 93 -16.74 -6.43 -6.20
CA SER A 93 -16.36 -7.86 -6.22
C SER A 93 -15.13 -8.16 -5.37
N SER A 94 -14.33 -7.13 -5.05
CA SER A 94 -13.08 -7.24 -4.32
C SER A 94 -12.69 -5.92 -3.65
N VAL A 95 -11.78 -6.00 -2.68
CA VAL A 95 -11.27 -4.85 -1.93
C VAL A 95 -9.75 -4.80 -1.96
N ILE A 96 -9.20 -3.63 -2.24
CA ILE A 96 -7.79 -3.31 -1.98
C ILE A 96 -7.71 -2.38 -0.77
N HIS A 97 -7.13 -2.89 0.31
CA HIS A 97 -7.13 -2.22 1.60
C HIS A 97 -5.80 -1.49 1.88
N CYS A 98 -5.71 -0.21 1.47
CA CYS A 98 -4.58 0.67 1.74
C CYS A 98 -4.79 1.62 2.94
N ALA A 99 -6.02 1.79 3.43
CA ALA A 99 -6.32 2.68 4.54
C ALA A 99 -5.62 2.23 5.84
N GLY A 100 -4.98 3.18 6.52
CA GLY A 100 -4.33 2.95 7.80
C GLY A 100 -3.28 4.01 8.14
N LEU A 101 -3.06 4.23 9.43
CA LEU A 101 -1.98 5.08 9.91
C LEU A 101 -0.63 4.36 9.72
N LYS A 102 0.37 5.08 9.20
CA LYS A 102 1.62 4.48 8.69
C LYS A 102 2.91 4.95 9.37
N ALA A 103 2.90 6.07 10.11
CA ALA A 103 4.15 6.66 10.59
C ALA A 103 4.72 5.88 11.80
N VAL A 104 5.88 5.23 11.62
CA VAL A 104 6.51 4.41 12.67
C VAL A 104 6.77 5.23 13.95
N GLY A 105 7.38 6.42 13.82
CA GLY A 105 7.72 7.26 14.97
C GLY A 105 6.51 7.82 15.72
N GLU A 106 5.43 8.16 15.02
CA GLU A 106 4.19 8.63 15.62
C GLU A 106 3.44 7.50 16.35
N SER A 107 3.49 6.28 15.80
CA SER A 107 2.80 5.11 16.37
C SER A 107 3.21 4.77 17.81
N GLY A 108 4.45 5.10 18.19
CA GLY A 108 4.93 4.94 19.57
C GLY A 108 4.35 5.99 20.54
N ARG A 109 3.89 7.14 20.03
CA ARG A 109 3.33 8.25 20.82
C ARG A 109 1.81 8.20 20.89
N ARG A 110 1.16 7.64 19.85
CA ARG A 110 -0.30 7.55 19.71
C ARG A 110 -0.78 6.10 19.49
N PRO A 111 -0.42 5.14 20.36
CA PRO A 111 -0.65 3.72 20.07
C PRO A 111 -2.14 3.36 19.96
N LEU A 112 -3.02 3.98 20.75
CA LEU A 112 -4.46 3.70 20.71
C LEU A 112 -5.09 4.12 19.38
N ASP A 113 -4.66 5.25 18.80
CA ASP A 113 -5.16 5.71 17.51
C ASP A 113 -4.80 4.72 16.39
N TYR A 114 -3.57 4.18 16.44
CA TYR A 114 -3.12 3.17 15.48
C TYR A 114 -3.89 1.86 15.62
N TYR A 115 -4.14 1.39 16.84
CA TYR A 115 -4.95 0.19 17.03
C TYR A 115 -6.42 0.42 16.63
N ASN A 116 -6.99 1.59 16.95
CA ASN A 116 -8.36 1.90 16.56
C ASN A 116 -8.54 1.94 15.04
N VAL A 117 -7.71 2.71 14.34
CA VAL A 117 -7.82 2.82 12.87
C VAL A 117 -7.41 1.52 12.20
N ASN A 118 -6.20 1.02 12.48
CA ASN A 118 -5.67 -0.10 11.72
C ASN A 118 -6.35 -1.42 12.11
N ILE A 119 -6.63 -1.69 13.39
CA ILE A 119 -7.27 -2.95 13.79
C ILE A 119 -8.79 -2.84 13.70
N SER A 120 -9.42 -1.97 14.49
CA SER A 120 -10.88 -1.89 14.55
C SER A 120 -11.48 -1.48 13.20
N GLY A 121 -10.86 -0.53 12.49
CA GLY A 121 -11.27 -0.14 11.15
C GLY A 121 -11.19 -1.28 10.13
N THR A 122 -10.13 -2.09 10.15
CA THR A 122 -10.05 -3.28 9.29
C THR A 122 -11.09 -4.33 9.67
N LEU A 123 -11.33 -4.55 10.98
CA LEU A 123 -12.36 -5.49 11.44
C LEU A 123 -13.75 -5.08 10.98
N ASN A 124 -14.07 -3.77 11.02
CA ASN A 124 -15.33 -3.24 10.49
C ASN A 124 -15.45 -3.53 8.98
N LEU A 125 -14.39 -3.25 8.22
CA LEU A 125 -14.35 -3.52 6.77
C LEU A 125 -14.56 -5.00 6.46
N LEU A 126 -13.86 -5.90 7.15
CA LEU A 126 -13.98 -7.35 6.95
C LEU A 126 -15.40 -7.87 7.27
N GLN A 127 -16.03 -7.34 8.33
CA GLN A 127 -17.41 -7.70 8.67
C GLN A 127 -18.40 -7.23 7.62
N VAL A 128 -18.28 -5.98 7.14
CA VAL A 128 -19.14 -5.45 6.06
C VAL A 128 -18.92 -6.24 4.78
N MET A 129 -17.67 -6.57 4.44
CA MET A 129 -17.36 -7.44 3.31
C MET A 129 -18.07 -8.81 3.41
N GLU A 130 -18.05 -9.46 4.58
CA GLU A 130 -18.79 -10.72 4.81
C GLU A 130 -20.31 -10.53 4.68
N ASP A 131 -20.87 -9.43 5.19
CA ASP A 131 -22.30 -9.11 5.12
C ASP A 131 -22.81 -8.96 3.67
N PHE A 132 -21.92 -8.55 2.75
CA PHE A 132 -22.22 -8.33 1.32
C PHE A 132 -21.63 -9.41 0.40
N ASP A 133 -21.20 -10.55 0.97
CA ASP A 133 -20.63 -11.68 0.21
C ASP A 133 -19.35 -11.32 -0.61
N VAL A 134 -18.62 -10.28 -0.23
CA VAL A 134 -17.36 -9.85 -0.87
C VAL A 134 -16.16 -10.42 -0.11
N ARG A 135 -15.59 -11.53 -0.59
CA ARG A 135 -14.58 -12.31 0.17
C ARG A 135 -13.17 -12.30 -0.42
N ARG A 136 -12.88 -11.31 -1.28
CA ARG A 136 -11.60 -11.14 -1.97
C ARG A 136 -10.91 -9.86 -1.52
N MET A 137 -9.72 -9.99 -0.93
CA MET A 137 -8.95 -8.84 -0.44
C MET A 137 -7.49 -8.87 -0.90
N VAL A 138 -6.99 -7.73 -1.37
CA VAL A 138 -5.55 -7.43 -1.40
C VAL A 138 -5.26 -6.49 -0.24
N PHE A 139 -4.40 -6.91 0.70
CA PHE A 139 -4.08 -6.15 1.90
C PHE A 139 -2.70 -5.51 1.82
N SER A 140 -2.64 -4.21 2.13
CA SER A 140 -1.39 -3.48 2.30
C SER A 140 -0.67 -3.84 3.59
N SER A 141 0.19 -4.85 3.54
CA SER A 141 1.15 -5.16 4.60
C SER A 141 2.45 -4.35 4.43
N SER A 142 3.50 -4.70 5.15
CA SER A 142 4.75 -3.93 5.23
C SER A 142 5.91 -4.80 5.66
N ALA A 143 7.12 -4.54 5.15
CA ALA A 143 8.35 -5.21 5.60
C ALA A 143 8.62 -5.01 7.10
N THR A 144 7.99 -4.04 7.76
CA THR A 144 8.04 -3.86 9.22
C THR A 144 7.53 -5.07 10.00
N VAL A 145 6.74 -5.98 9.38
CA VAL A 145 6.32 -7.23 10.02
C VAL A 145 7.50 -8.11 10.38
N TYR A 146 8.59 -8.03 9.62
CA TYR A 146 9.79 -8.85 9.84
C TYR A 146 10.64 -8.39 11.04
N GLY A 147 10.47 -7.15 11.51
CA GLY A 147 11.29 -6.61 12.60
C GLY A 147 12.78 -6.55 12.22
N ASP A 148 13.61 -7.25 13.00
CA ASP A 148 15.04 -7.46 12.70
C ASP A 148 15.22 -8.86 12.07
N PRO A 149 15.25 -8.96 10.74
CA PRO A 149 15.22 -10.24 10.05
C PRO A 149 16.54 -11.01 10.21
N PRO A 150 16.50 -12.35 10.38
CA PRO A 150 17.70 -13.16 10.57
C PRO A 150 18.51 -13.36 9.27
N LYS A 151 17.92 -13.05 8.11
CA LYS A 151 18.49 -13.28 6.79
C LYS A 151 18.16 -12.11 5.87
N ILE A 152 19.17 -11.68 5.11
CA ILE A 152 19.06 -10.74 4.00
C ILE A 152 19.63 -11.41 2.74
N PRO A 153 18.96 -11.36 1.58
CA PRO A 153 17.62 -10.80 1.36
C PRO A 153 16.52 -11.57 2.11
N ILE A 154 15.42 -10.90 2.45
CA ILE A 154 14.36 -11.39 3.34
C ILE A 154 13.31 -12.18 2.53
N PRO A 155 13.22 -13.52 2.66
CA PRO A 155 12.12 -14.28 2.07
C PRO A 155 10.84 -14.19 2.90
N GLU A 156 9.68 -14.47 2.30
CA GLU A 156 8.38 -14.46 2.98
C GLU A 156 8.25 -15.51 4.10
N THR A 157 9.10 -16.53 4.08
CA THR A 157 9.25 -17.55 5.14
C THR A 157 9.92 -17.02 6.40
N SER A 158 10.43 -15.79 6.38
CA SER A 158 11.00 -15.14 7.56
C SER A 158 9.92 -14.91 8.63
N PRO A 159 10.25 -15.06 9.92
CA PRO A 159 9.32 -14.83 11.01
C PRO A 159 8.71 -13.42 10.99
N ILE A 160 7.43 -13.31 11.33
CA ILE A 160 6.75 -12.02 11.55
C ILE A 160 6.70 -11.72 13.05
N ILE A 161 7.59 -10.85 13.52
CA ILE A 161 7.77 -10.59 14.96
C ILE A 161 7.42 -9.13 15.31
N ALA A 162 7.51 -8.19 14.36
CA ALA A 162 7.29 -6.74 14.52
C ALA A 162 7.67 -6.17 15.90
N SER A 163 8.92 -6.41 16.32
CA SER A 163 9.34 -6.16 17.71
C SER A 163 9.40 -4.67 18.09
N MET A 164 9.52 -3.75 17.13
CA MET A 164 10.02 -2.39 17.40
C MET A 164 9.02 -1.22 17.23
N SER A 165 7.81 -1.42 16.71
CA SER A 165 6.84 -0.31 16.56
C SER A 165 5.37 -0.73 16.66
N THR A 166 4.53 0.16 17.18
CA THR A 166 3.08 -0.07 17.24
C THR A 166 2.50 -0.26 15.84
N TYR A 167 2.92 0.56 14.86
CA TYR A 167 2.53 0.38 13.46
C TYR A 167 2.85 -1.04 12.95
N GLY A 168 4.09 -1.49 13.13
CA GLY A 168 4.51 -2.83 12.70
C GLY A 168 3.67 -3.94 13.36
N ARG A 169 3.37 -3.80 14.66
CA ARG A 169 2.51 -4.76 15.39
C ARG A 169 1.10 -4.79 14.81
N THR A 170 0.53 -3.64 14.44
CA THR A 170 -0.79 -3.62 13.81
C THR A 170 -0.80 -4.44 12.51
N LYS A 171 0.25 -4.35 11.68
CA LYS A 171 0.35 -5.15 10.46
C LYS A 171 0.50 -6.65 10.74
N VAL A 172 1.29 -7.04 11.74
CA VAL A 172 1.40 -8.46 12.16
C VAL A 172 0.05 -9.00 12.62
N PHE A 173 -0.66 -8.27 13.49
CA PHE A 173 -1.98 -8.68 13.97
C PHE A 173 -2.97 -8.83 12.82
N LEU A 174 -2.99 -7.89 11.87
CA LEU A 174 -3.87 -7.96 10.71
C LEU A 174 -3.54 -9.14 9.79
N GLU A 175 -2.26 -9.45 9.57
CA GLU A 175 -1.92 -10.65 8.81
C GLU A 175 -2.37 -11.94 9.52
N HIS A 176 -2.31 -12.01 10.86
CA HIS A 176 -2.85 -13.15 11.61
C HIS A 176 -4.37 -13.23 11.50
N ILE A 177 -5.08 -12.11 11.71
CA ILE A 177 -6.54 -12.02 11.58
C ILE A 177 -6.99 -12.50 10.20
N LEU A 178 -6.32 -12.07 9.12
CA LEU A 178 -6.66 -12.49 7.76
C LEU A 178 -6.37 -13.96 7.50
N ARG A 179 -5.32 -14.54 8.09
CA ARG A 179 -5.06 -15.99 8.02
C ARG A 179 -6.14 -16.78 8.75
N ASP A 180 -6.49 -16.38 9.96
CA ASP A 180 -7.53 -17.03 10.76
C ASP A 180 -8.88 -16.96 10.04
N LEU A 181 -9.20 -15.81 9.43
CA LEU A 181 -10.42 -15.63 8.63
C LEU A 181 -10.45 -16.59 7.43
N CYS A 182 -9.36 -16.70 6.67
CA CYS A 182 -9.31 -17.62 5.52
C CYS A 182 -9.45 -19.08 5.96
N VAL A 183 -8.75 -19.50 7.03
CA VAL A 183 -8.88 -20.86 7.58
C VAL A 183 -10.31 -21.15 8.04
N ALA A 184 -10.92 -20.24 8.82
CA ALA A 184 -12.29 -20.40 9.30
C ALA A 184 -13.30 -20.47 8.15
N SER A 185 -13.09 -19.68 7.10
CA SER A 185 -13.94 -19.66 5.92
C SER A 185 -13.92 -20.97 5.12
N GLU A 186 -12.76 -21.64 5.06
CA GLU A 186 -12.61 -22.94 4.40
C GLU A 186 -13.35 -24.04 5.18
N ILE A 187 -13.27 -24.01 6.51
CA ILE A 187 -14.02 -24.91 7.39
C ILE A 187 -15.52 -24.70 7.17
N LYS A 188 -16.00 -23.46 7.23
CA LYS A 188 -17.40 -23.09 6.98
C LYS A 188 -17.90 -23.58 5.63
N GLN A 189 -17.07 -23.48 4.58
CA GLN A 189 -17.42 -24.01 3.26
C GLN A 189 -17.57 -25.53 3.26
N LYS A 190 -16.64 -26.27 3.87
CA LYS A 190 -16.72 -27.74 3.95
C LYS A 190 -17.98 -28.21 4.68
N GLU A 191 -18.32 -27.55 5.79
CA GLU A 191 -19.55 -27.81 6.55
C GLU A 191 -20.80 -27.53 5.71
N TYR A 192 -20.84 -26.40 5.02
CA TYR A 192 -21.94 -26.05 4.11
C TYR A 192 -22.10 -27.08 2.99
N GLU A 193 -21.01 -27.46 2.30
CA GLU A 193 -21.06 -28.45 1.23
C GLU A 193 -21.51 -29.83 1.71
N GLN A 194 -21.05 -30.26 2.88
CA GLN A 194 -21.50 -31.52 3.49
C GLN A 194 -23.01 -31.50 3.75
N GLU A 195 -23.53 -30.40 4.29
CA GLU A 195 -24.96 -30.24 4.54
C GLU A 195 -25.77 -30.19 3.24
N GLN A 196 -25.31 -29.47 2.21
CA GLN A 196 -25.99 -29.46 0.90
C GLN A 196 -26.04 -30.86 0.28
N ARG A 197 -24.93 -31.62 0.33
CA ARG A 197 -24.89 -33.02 -0.14
C ARG A 197 -25.88 -33.90 0.62
N ARG A 198 -25.97 -33.76 1.94
CA ARG A 198 -26.92 -34.50 2.80
C ARG A 198 -28.38 -34.21 2.42
N LEU A 199 -28.69 -32.96 2.09
CA LEU A 199 -30.02 -32.52 1.68
C LEU A 199 -30.34 -32.80 0.20
N GLY A 200 -29.37 -33.27 -0.60
CA GLY A 200 -29.51 -33.38 -2.05
C GLY A 200 -29.66 -32.03 -2.75
N ALA A 201 -29.21 -30.95 -2.11
CA ALA A 201 -29.33 -29.57 -2.60
C ALA A 201 -28.07 -29.14 -3.37
N LYS A 202 -28.25 -28.15 -4.27
CA LYS A 202 -27.14 -27.57 -5.03
C LYS A 202 -26.32 -26.62 -4.15
N ILE A 203 -25.00 -26.68 -4.27
CA ILE A 203 -24.08 -25.68 -3.70
C ILE A 203 -24.27 -24.37 -4.49
N ILE A 204 -24.80 -23.35 -3.83
CA ILE A 204 -25.09 -22.04 -4.44
C ILE A 204 -24.32 -20.88 -3.79
N LYS A 205 -23.69 -21.13 -2.64
CA LYS A 205 -22.87 -20.15 -1.92
C LYS A 205 -21.42 -20.60 -1.85
N ASP A 206 -20.55 -19.61 -1.86
CA ASP A 206 -19.13 -19.77 -1.58
C ASP A 206 -18.75 -18.88 -0.39
N TYR A 207 -18.41 -19.53 0.72
CA TYR A 207 -18.04 -18.85 1.96
C TYR A 207 -16.55 -18.58 2.07
N ARG A 208 -15.74 -19.07 1.13
CA ARG A 208 -14.29 -19.03 1.25
C ARG A 208 -13.75 -17.63 1.03
N TRP A 209 -12.81 -17.24 1.88
CA TRP A 209 -12.06 -16.00 1.78
C TRP A 209 -10.74 -16.22 1.04
N SER A 210 -10.33 -15.21 0.28
CA SER A 210 -8.99 -15.11 -0.28
C SER A 210 -8.39 -13.76 0.04
N ALA A 211 -7.19 -13.78 0.63
CA ALA A 211 -6.48 -12.59 1.06
C ALA A 211 -5.01 -12.65 0.62
N LEU A 212 -4.59 -11.76 -0.28
CA LEU A 212 -3.18 -11.61 -0.61
C LEU A 212 -2.57 -10.45 0.16
N LEU A 213 -1.54 -10.76 0.95
CA LEU A 213 -0.86 -9.86 1.86
C LEU A 213 0.40 -9.30 1.17
N LEU A 214 0.37 -8.06 0.74
CA LEU A 214 1.50 -7.46 0.03
C LEU A 214 2.40 -6.73 1.01
N ARG A 215 3.58 -7.30 1.29
CA ARG A 215 4.58 -6.73 2.20
C ARG A 215 5.48 -5.78 1.42
N TYR A 216 5.09 -4.50 1.38
CA TYR A 216 5.90 -3.49 0.71
C TYR A 216 7.18 -3.20 1.49
N PHE A 217 8.27 -2.94 0.76
CA PHE A 217 9.49 -2.43 1.35
C PHE A 217 9.42 -0.90 1.44
N ASN A 218 10.15 -0.15 0.62
CA ASN A 218 10.17 1.31 0.70
C ASN A 218 9.68 1.95 -0.62
N PRO A 219 8.36 2.15 -0.80
CA PRO A 219 7.81 2.83 -1.97
C PRO A 219 8.34 4.26 -2.12
N VAL A 220 8.82 4.62 -3.32
CA VAL A 220 9.38 5.93 -3.70
C VAL A 220 9.09 6.26 -5.16
N GLY A 221 9.40 7.48 -5.60
CA GLY A 221 9.08 7.93 -6.95
C GLY A 221 7.73 8.64 -7.03
N ALA A 222 7.18 8.68 -8.23
CA ALA A 222 5.88 9.28 -8.54
C ALA A 222 5.41 8.74 -9.89
N HIS A 223 4.20 9.10 -10.33
CA HIS A 223 3.82 8.81 -11.71
C HIS A 223 4.68 9.65 -12.68
N SER A 224 5.09 9.06 -13.80
CA SER A 224 6.01 9.71 -14.75
C SER A 224 5.45 11.01 -15.35
N SER A 225 4.14 11.24 -15.32
CA SER A 225 3.54 12.54 -15.68
C SER A 225 4.00 13.71 -14.80
N GLY A 226 4.40 13.45 -13.55
CA GLY A 226 4.57 14.49 -12.52
C GLY A 226 3.25 15.04 -11.95
N LEU A 227 2.08 14.49 -12.32
CA LEU A 227 0.78 14.96 -11.84
C LEU A 227 0.34 14.34 -10.51
N ILE A 228 0.82 13.15 -10.16
CA ILE A 228 0.53 12.52 -8.85
C ILE A 228 1.83 12.01 -8.22
N GLY A 229 1.93 12.10 -6.89
CA GLY A 229 3.08 11.69 -6.09
C GLY A 229 2.78 11.70 -4.58
N GLU A 230 3.81 11.49 -3.75
CA GLU A 230 3.65 11.55 -2.29
C GLU A 230 3.50 13.00 -1.83
N SER A 231 2.41 13.29 -1.11
CA SER A 231 2.06 14.63 -0.61
C SER A 231 1.60 14.54 0.84
N PRO A 232 2.51 14.23 1.79
CA PRO A 232 2.13 14.00 3.17
C PRO A 232 1.71 15.31 3.85
N PHE A 233 0.80 15.22 4.82
CA PHE A 233 0.45 16.36 5.65
C PHE A 233 1.58 16.68 6.64
N GLY A 234 1.99 17.95 6.73
CA GLY A 234 3.06 18.40 7.63
C GLY A 234 4.46 17.95 7.22
N THR A 235 5.40 17.95 8.17
CA THR A 235 6.80 17.55 7.91
C THR A 235 6.88 16.05 7.63
N PRO A 236 7.45 15.63 6.48
CA PRO A 236 7.53 14.21 6.16
C PRO A 236 8.34 13.40 7.17
N ALA A 237 7.90 12.17 7.46
CA ALA A 237 8.64 11.24 8.34
C ALA A 237 9.63 10.33 7.57
N ASN A 238 9.44 10.19 6.26
CA ASN A 238 10.21 9.30 5.40
C ASN A 238 11.37 10.03 4.70
N LEU A 239 12.43 9.30 4.36
CA LEU A 239 13.65 9.85 3.76
C LEU A 239 13.39 10.65 2.48
N THR A 240 12.75 10.04 1.49
CA THR A 240 12.67 10.60 0.14
C THR A 240 11.76 11.82 0.03
N PRO A 241 10.56 11.89 0.65
CA PRO A 241 9.79 13.14 0.63
C PRO A 241 10.46 14.25 1.43
N PHE A 242 11.15 13.94 2.53
CA PHE A 242 11.92 14.94 3.27
C PHE A 242 13.03 15.52 2.38
N LEU A 243 13.79 14.66 1.71
CA LEU A 243 14.86 15.07 0.80
C LEU A 243 14.31 15.86 -0.41
N ALA A 244 13.14 15.49 -0.93
CA ALA A 244 12.44 16.23 -1.98
C ALA A 244 12.06 17.66 -1.52
N GLN A 245 11.60 17.82 -0.27
CA GLN A 245 11.32 19.13 0.33
C GLN A 245 12.58 19.98 0.53
N VAL A 246 13.73 19.35 0.83
CA VAL A 246 15.04 20.04 0.82
C VAL A 246 15.39 20.52 -0.59
N ALA A 247 15.16 19.69 -1.61
CA ALA A 247 15.48 20.04 -3.00
C ALA A 247 14.69 21.26 -3.52
N VAL A 248 13.42 21.43 -3.12
CA VAL A 248 12.62 22.62 -3.44
C VAL A 248 12.79 23.78 -2.45
N GLY A 249 13.62 23.62 -1.42
CA GLY A 249 13.97 24.70 -0.49
C GLY A 249 12.97 24.94 0.65
N ASN A 250 11.97 24.07 0.84
CA ASN A 250 11.03 24.16 1.96
C ASN A 250 11.66 23.70 3.28
N LEU A 251 12.71 22.87 3.22
CA LEU A 251 13.51 22.43 4.36
C LEU A 251 14.99 22.73 4.11
N GLU A 252 15.72 23.11 5.15
CA GLU A 252 17.11 23.55 5.02
C GLU A 252 18.07 22.40 4.66
N LYS A 253 17.93 21.24 5.34
CA LYS A 253 18.82 20.08 5.19
C LYS A 253 18.20 18.80 5.73
N LEU A 254 18.64 17.66 5.22
CA LEU A 254 18.25 16.33 5.71
C LEU A 254 19.06 15.93 6.96
N SER A 255 18.42 15.30 7.94
CA SER A 255 19.11 14.56 9.01
C SER A 255 19.30 13.08 8.62
N VAL A 256 20.55 12.63 8.55
CA VAL A 256 20.92 11.23 8.32
C VAL A 256 21.20 10.57 9.66
N TYR A 257 20.35 9.63 10.05
CA TYR A 257 20.39 8.99 11.36
C TYR A 257 21.43 7.85 11.41
N GLY A 258 22.61 8.15 11.95
CA GLY A 258 23.72 7.21 12.13
C GLY A 258 24.52 6.94 10.85
N ASN A 259 25.84 6.79 11.04
CA ASN A 259 26.82 6.48 9.99
C ASN A 259 27.83 5.41 10.44
N ASP A 260 27.45 4.59 11.42
CA ASP A 260 28.28 3.60 12.10
C ASP A 260 27.61 2.21 12.13
N TYR A 261 26.55 1.99 11.35
CA TYR A 261 25.92 0.67 11.18
C TYR A 261 26.85 -0.29 10.44
N PRO A 262 26.77 -1.62 10.66
CA PRO A 262 27.56 -2.61 9.95
C PRO A 262 27.09 -2.78 8.50
N THR A 263 27.30 -1.74 7.69
CA THR A 263 26.82 -1.56 6.31
C THR A 263 27.92 -0.89 5.49
N LYS A 264 27.81 -0.94 4.16
CA LYS A 264 28.88 -0.52 3.24
C LYS A 264 29.38 0.92 3.41
N ASP A 265 28.56 1.84 3.89
CA ASP A 265 28.94 3.24 4.14
C ASP A 265 28.54 3.73 5.54
N GLY A 266 28.22 2.79 6.44
CA GLY A 266 27.80 3.09 7.80
C GLY A 266 26.34 3.54 7.93
N THR A 267 25.62 3.84 6.85
CA THR A 267 24.20 4.23 6.91
C THR A 267 23.26 3.07 6.59
N CYS A 268 22.04 3.14 7.13
CA CYS A 268 21.02 2.11 6.92
C CYS A 268 20.76 1.81 5.43
N ILE A 269 20.57 0.54 5.10
CA ILE A 269 20.24 0.03 3.77
C ILE A 269 18.76 -0.32 3.71
N ARG A 270 18.08 0.12 2.64
CA ARG A 270 16.66 -0.19 2.37
C ARG A 270 16.49 -0.59 0.91
N ASP A 271 15.55 -1.48 0.65
CA ASP A 271 15.07 -1.81 -0.69
C ASP A 271 13.98 -0.82 -1.09
N TYR A 272 14.38 0.13 -1.93
CA TYR A 272 13.49 1.13 -2.49
C TYR A 272 12.78 0.55 -3.71
N LEU A 273 11.46 0.71 -3.73
CA LEU A 273 10.59 0.22 -4.78
C LEU A 273 9.87 1.40 -5.44
N HIS A 274 9.82 1.44 -6.76
CA HIS A 274 9.07 2.49 -7.43
C HIS A 274 7.56 2.33 -7.14
N VAL A 275 6.87 3.42 -6.81
CA VAL A 275 5.45 3.37 -6.42
C VAL A 275 4.54 2.84 -7.52
N VAL A 276 4.84 3.12 -8.78
CA VAL A 276 4.13 2.52 -9.93
C VAL A 276 4.34 1.01 -9.99
N ASP A 277 5.55 0.50 -9.72
CA ASP A 277 5.80 -0.94 -9.63
C ASP A 277 5.01 -1.55 -8.46
N CYS A 278 5.00 -0.86 -7.32
CA CYS A 278 4.19 -1.25 -6.15
C CYS A 278 2.69 -1.33 -6.50
N ALA A 279 2.15 -0.31 -7.17
CA ALA A 279 0.75 -0.27 -7.63
C ALA A 279 0.43 -1.42 -8.61
N ASN A 280 1.31 -1.67 -9.58
CA ASN A 280 1.17 -2.79 -10.51
C ASN A 280 1.21 -4.15 -9.80
N GLY A 281 1.93 -4.25 -8.67
CA GLY A 281 1.90 -5.44 -7.81
C GLY A 281 0.55 -5.71 -7.17
N HIS A 282 -0.24 -4.66 -6.90
CA HIS A 282 -1.62 -4.82 -6.43
C HIS A 282 -2.53 -5.35 -7.53
N VAL A 283 -2.40 -4.81 -8.74
CA VAL A 283 -3.16 -5.30 -9.91
C VAL A 283 -2.81 -6.76 -10.18
N ALA A 284 -1.54 -7.13 -10.16
CA ALA A 284 -1.10 -8.51 -10.34
C ALA A 284 -1.66 -9.45 -9.24
N ALA A 285 -1.66 -9.00 -7.98
CA ALA A 285 -2.27 -9.73 -6.88
C ALA A 285 -3.78 -9.90 -7.07
N LEU A 286 -4.49 -8.84 -7.43
CA LEU A 286 -5.93 -8.89 -7.69
C LEU A 286 -6.26 -9.85 -8.83
N GLN A 287 -5.56 -9.73 -9.97
CA GLN A 287 -5.69 -10.65 -11.11
C GLN A 287 -5.39 -12.10 -10.73
N LYS A 288 -4.48 -12.35 -9.79
CA LYS A 288 -4.26 -13.70 -9.25
C LYS A 288 -5.45 -14.18 -8.43
N ILE A 289 -5.99 -13.35 -7.54
CA ILE A 289 -7.17 -13.68 -6.71
C ILE A 289 -8.41 -13.94 -7.57
N GLU A 290 -8.51 -13.31 -8.74
CA GLU A 290 -9.65 -13.44 -9.66
C GLU A 290 -9.59 -14.68 -10.57
N ARG A 291 -8.41 -15.26 -10.80
CA ARG A 291 -8.26 -16.42 -11.69
C ARG A 291 -8.77 -17.70 -11.02
N GLU A 292 -9.87 -18.24 -11.53
CA GLU A 292 -10.51 -19.49 -11.05
C GLU A 292 -9.54 -20.67 -10.89
N GLU A 293 -8.56 -20.83 -11.79
CA GLU A 293 -7.56 -21.92 -11.72
C GLU A 293 -6.55 -21.74 -10.58
N ALA A 294 -6.31 -20.50 -10.12
CA ALA A 294 -5.54 -20.19 -8.91
C ALA A 294 -6.43 -20.26 -7.64
N CYS A 295 -7.74 -20.07 -7.80
CA CYS A 295 -8.73 -20.10 -6.74
C CYS A 295 -9.07 -21.50 -6.22
N ASN A 296 -8.51 -22.61 -6.74
CA ASN A 296 -8.78 -23.92 -6.14
C ASN A 296 -8.32 -24.05 -4.67
N ASN A 297 -7.57 -23.07 -4.13
CA ASN A 297 -7.04 -23.11 -2.77
C ASN A 297 -7.49 -22.01 -1.80
N TYR A 298 -8.29 -21.01 -2.21
CA TYR A 298 -8.80 -19.91 -1.35
C TYR A 298 -7.87 -19.58 -0.17
N GLU A 299 -6.73 -19.00 -0.51
CA GLU A 299 -5.59 -18.92 0.42
C GLU A 299 -5.40 -17.52 1.00
N CYS A 300 -4.82 -17.48 2.20
CA CYS A 300 -4.18 -16.29 2.73
C CYS A 300 -2.66 -16.40 2.48
N LYS A 301 -2.13 -15.62 1.54
CA LYS A 301 -0.72 -15.74 1.13
C LYS A 301 -0.03 -14.39 1.06
N ALA A 302 1.20 -14.35 1.57
CA ALA A 302 2.02 -13.14 1.57
C ALA A 302 3.01 -13.12 0.40
N TYR A 303 3.25 -11.92 -0.13
CA TYR A 303 4.25 -11.65 -1.15
C TYR A 303 5.05 -10.40 -0.77
N ASN A 304 6.37 -10.48 -0.86
CA ASN A 304 7.23 -9.31 -0.80
C ASN A 304 7.11 -8.51 -2.09
N LEU A 305 6.80 -7.22 -1.97
CA LEU A 305 6.99 -6.28 -3.07
C LEU A 305 8.20 -5.41 -2.76
N GLY A 306 9.30 -5.71 -3.43
CA GLY A 306 10.55 -4.96 -3.42
C GLY A 306 11.34 -5.18 -4.71
N ALA A 307 12.36 -4.37 -4.95
CA ALA A 307 13.23 -4.51 -6.11
C ALA A 307 14.30 -5.59 -5.92
N GLY A 308 14.52 -6.04 -4.68
CA GLY A 308 15.57 -6.99 -4.31
C GLY A 308 16.97 -6.36 -4.27
N ILE A 309 17.05 -5.02 -4.35
CA ILE A 309 18.30 -4.26 -4.37
C ILE A 309 18.30 -3.27 -3.21
N GLY A 310 19.25 -3.43 -2.29
CA GLY A 310 19.41 -2.54 -1.13
C GLY A 310 20.31 -1.34 -1.44
N TYR A 311 19.80 -0.14 -1.20
CA TYR A 311 20.57 1.11 -1.27
C TYR A 311 20.72 1.75 0.11
N SER A 312 21.90 2.31 0.37
CA SER A 312 22.17 3.07 1.58
C SER A 312 21.53 4.46 1.53
N VAL A 313 21.45 5.15 2.67
CA VAL A 313 20.95 6.54 2.71
C VAL A 313 21.80 7.45 1.83
N LEU A 314 23.13 7.32 1.85
CA LEU A 314 24.03 8.16 1.06
C LEU A 314 23.97 7.85 -0.44
N GLU A 315 23.67 6.61 -0.84
CA GLU A 315 23.40 6.29 -2.25
C GLU A 315 22.14 6.97 -2.76
N VAL A 316 21.06 6.97 -1.97
CA VAL A 316 19.82 7.67 -2.34
C VAL A 316 20.05 9.18 -2.44
N ILE A 317 20.77 9.77 -1.48
CA ILE A 317 21.11 11.21 -1.53
C ILE A 317 21.89 11.55 -2.81
N ARG A 318 22.88 10.72 -3.18
CA ARG A 318 23.67 10.93 -4.41
C ARG A 318 22.81 10.79 -5.67
N ALA A 319 21.99 9.74 -5.76
CA ALA A 319 21.11 9.51 -6.90
C ALA A 319 20.08 10.65 -7.06
N PHE A 320 19.49 11.10 -5.95
CA PHE A 320 18.54 12.19 -5.99
C PHE A 320 19.21 13.55 -6.27
N SER A 321 20.40 13.81 -5.74
CA SER A 321 21.19 15.01 -6.07
C SER A 321 21.51 15.07 -7.57
N LYS A 322 21.86 13.92 -8.18
CA LYS A 322 22.04 13.79 -9.63
C LYS A 322 20.75 14.12 -10.39
N ALA A 323 19.59 13.62 -9.95
CA ALA A 323 18.30 13.92 -10.58
C ALA A 323 17.90 15.41 -10.48
N VAL A 324 18.22 16.06 -9.36
CA VAL A 324 18.00 17.50 -9.15
C VAL A 324 19.01 18.36 -9.93
N GLY A 325 20.21 17.83 -10.21
CA GLY A 325 21.29 18.53 -10.90
C GLY A 325 22.19 19.35 -9.98
N ARG A 326 22.15 19.13 -8.65
CA ARG A 326 23.01 19.76 -7.64
C ARG A 326 23.05 18.94 -6.36
N ASP A 327 24.11 19.12 -5.57
CA ASP A 327 24.24 18.49 -4.26
C ASP A 327 23.18 19.00 -3.28
N LEU A 328 22.59 18.07 -2.53
CA LEU A 328 21.59 18.37 -1.50
C LEU A 328 22.21 18.33 -0.09
N PRO A 329 21.94 19.34 0.75
CA PRO A 329 22.53 19.43 2.08
C PRO A 329 21.96 18.37 3.03
N TYR A 330 22.84 17.74 3.80
CA TYR A 330 22.49 16.84 4.89
C TYR A 330 23.48 16.95 6.05
N VAL A 331 23.08 16.43 7.21
CA VAL A 331 23.93 16.32 8.40
C VAL A 331 23.78 14.94 9.01
N ILE A 332 24.88 14.32 9.43
CA ILE A 332 24.84 13.08 10.21
C ILE A 332 24.44 13.41 11.65
N VAL A 333 23.44 12.72 12.17
CA VAL A 333 22.94 12.84 13.54
C VAL A 333 22.98 11.46 14.23
N PRO A 334 22.77 11.36 15.56
CA PRO A 334 22.71 10.06 16.23
C PRO A 334 21.67 9.11 15.60
N ARG A 335 21.87 7.81 15.82
CA ARG A 335 20.93 6.77 15.35
C ARG A 335 19.51 7.04 15.86
N ARG A 336 18.53 6.76 15.02
CA ARG A 336 17.12 6.78 15.40
C ARG A 336 16.74 5.42 15.98
N SER A 337 16.06 5.43 17.13
CA SER A 337 15.63 4.21 17.80
C SER A 337 14.72 3.38 16.89
N GLY A 338 14.98 2.07 16.82
CA GLY A 338 14.23 1.11 16.01
C GLY A 338 14.68 0.98 14.55
N ASP A 339 15.66 1.76 14.07
CA ASP A 339 16.22 1.54 12.73
C ASP A 339 17.09 0.28 12.71
N VAL A 340 16.77 -0.61 11.78
CA VAL A 340 17.54 -1.83 11.48
C VAL A 340 18.58 -1.57 10.39
N PRO A 341 19.75 -2.23 10.41
CA PRO A 341 20.85 -1.92 9.48
C PRO A 341 20.50 -2.16 8.01
N ASN A 342 19.79 -3.25 7.68
CA ASN A 342 19.48 -3.62 6.31
C ASN A 342 18.09 -4.26 6.22
N LEU A 343 17.25 -3.75 5.32
CA LEU A 343 15.98 -4.36 4.91
C LEU A 343 15.95 -4.48 3.39
N THR A 344 16.40 -5.62 2.87
CA THR A 344 16.36 -5.92 1.43
C THR A 344 15.51 -7.15 1.15
N SER A 345 14.60 -7.07 0.18
CA SER A 345 13.63 -8.14 -0.09
C SER A 345 14.23 -9.29 -0.89
N ASP A 346 13.75 -10.52 -0.66
CA ASP A 346 13.69 -11.53 -1.72
C ASP A 346 12.28 -11.47 -2.32
N ALA A 347 12.18 -11.00 -3.56
CA ALA A 347 10.93 -10.88 -4.30
C ALA A 347 10.68 -12.06 -5.27
N SER A 348 11.48 -13.14 -5.19
CA SER A 348 11.41 -14.27 -6.13
C SER A 348 10.03 -14.93 -6.16
N LEU A 349 9.33 -14.96 -5.02
CA LEU A 349 7.99 -15.54 -4.93
C LEU A 349 6.96 -14.71 -5.71
N ALA A 350 6.99 -13.38 -5.56
CA ALA A 350 6.13 -12.47 -6.32
C ALA A 350 6.42 -12.55 -7.84
N ASN A 351 7.71 -12.56 -8.21
CA ASN A 351 8.15 -12.73 -9.60
C ASN A 351 7.57 -13.99 -10.25
N LYS A 352 7.59 -15.10 -9.52
CA LYS A 352 7.12 -16.40 -10.01
C LYS A 352 5.60 -16.51 -10.05
N GLU A 353 4.93 -16.14 -8.96
CA GLU A 353 3.52 -16.47 -8.78
C GLU A 353 2.54 -15.35 -9.12
N LEU A 354 2.97 -14.09 -9.04
CA LEU A 354 2.17 -12.94 -9.48
C LEU A 354 2.50 -12.54 -10.92
N ASN A 355 3.58 -13.10 -11.50
CA ASN A 355 4.15 -12.64 -12.77
C ASN A 355 4.39 -11.11 -12.76
N TRP A 356 4.90 -10.62 -11.62
CA TRP A 356 5.18 -9.22 -11.37
C TRP A 356 6.65 -9.05 -11.00
N LYS A 357 7.32 -8.03 -11.51
CA LYS A 357 8.69 -7.70 -11.12
C LYS A 357 8.84 -6.18 -11.05
N ALA A 358 9.68 -5.69 -10.14
CA ALA A 358 10.12 -4.29 -10.19
C ALA A 358 10.97 -4.05 -11.46
N GLU A 359 10.60 -3.02 -12.22
CA GLU A 359 11.23 -2.70 -13.50
C GLU A 359 12.07 -1.42 -13.41
N ARG A 360 11.70 -0.51 -12.51
CA ARG A 360 12.30 0.82 -12.42
C ARG A 360 13.51 0.83 -11.48
N SER A 361 14.55 1.52 -11.92
CA SER A 361 15.81 1.68 -11.19
C SER A 361 15.73 2.79 -10.13
N LEU A 362 16.76 2.91 -9.29
CA LEU A 362 16.88 4.03 -8.34
C LEU A 362 16.91 5.39 -9.07
N ASP A 363 17.54 5.45 -10.25
CA ASP A 363 17.61 6.67 -11.05
C ASP A 363 16.19 7.06 -11.54
N ASP A 364 15.39 6.11 -12.01
CA ASP A 364 14.00 6.35 -12.42
C ASP A 364 13.15 6.86 -11.25
N MET A 365 13.27 6.22 -10.07
CA MET A 365 12.60 6.66 -8.84
C MET A 365 12.95 8.10 -8.49
N CYS A 366 14.23 8.47 -8.59
CA CYS A 366 14.70 9.82 -8.27
C CYS A 366 14.24 10.85 -9.29
N VAL A 367 14.27 10.51 -10.59
CA VAL A 367 13.80 11.39 -11.68
C VAL A 367 12.31 11.64 -11.58
N ASP A 368 11.50 10.60 -11.36
CA ASP A 368 10.05 10.74 -11.26
C ASP A 368 9.64 11.48 -9.98
N LEU A 369 10.30 11.19 -8.84
CA LEU A 369 10.13 11.96 -7.61
C LEU A 369 10.45 13.45 -7.80
N TRP A 370 11.56 13.76 -8.48
CA TRP A 370 11.95 15.14 -8.73
C TRP A 370 10.97 15.83 -9.67
N ARG A 371 10.49 15.15 -10.72
CA ARG A 371 9.47 15.69 -11.63
C ARG A 371 8.20 16.06 -10.88
N TRP A 372 7.69 15.15 -10.03
CA TRP A 372 6.55 15.45 -9.15
C TRP A 372 6.83 16.67 -8.25
N GLN A 373 7.92 16.62 -7.48
CA GLN A 373 8.15 17.63 -6.45
C GLN A 373 8.46 19.03 -7.03
N SER A 374 9.18 19.10 -8.15
CA SER A 374 9.50 20.38 -8.81
C SER A 374 8.29 21.03 -9.48
N GLN A 375 7.38 20.24 -10.03
CA GLN A 375 6.10 20.74 -10.58
C GLN A 375 5.09 21.05 -9.49
N ASN A 376 5.21 20.42 -8.32
CA ASN A 376 4.26 20.52 -7.20
C ASN A 376 5.01 20.83 -5.88
N PRO A 377 5.65 22.01 -5.76
CA PRO A 377 6.50 22.34 -4.60
C PRO A 377 5.74 22.33 -3.26
N ARG A 378 4.41 22.49 -3.30
CA ARG A 378 3.52 22.45 -2.13
C ARG A 378 2.53 21.27 -2.17
N GLY A 379 2.89 20.20 -2.89
CA GLY A 379 2.02 19.03 -3.05
C GLY A 379 0.78 19.35 -3.87
N TYR A 380 -0.37 18.77 -3.49
CA TYR A 380 -1.64 19.00 -4.20
C TYR A 380 -2.33 20.35 -3.86
N SER A 381 -1.79 21.14 -2.93
CA SER A 381 -2.40 22.43 -2.56
C SER A 381 -2.26 23.45 -3.68
N SER A 382 -3.36 24.14 -4.00
CA SER A 382 -3.44 25.21 -5.00
C SER A 382 -3.05 26.60 -4.49
N GLN A 383 -2.69 26.74 -3.21
CA GLN A 383 -2.33 28.05 -2.67
C GLN A 383 -0.93 28.46 -3.14
N ALA A 384 -0.90 29.42 -4.07
CA ALA A 384 0.26 30.25 -4.42
C ALA A 384 0.61 31.20 -3.26
#